data_AF-A0A6B1CZV3-F1
#
_entry.id   AF-A0A6B1CZV3-F1
#
_cell.length_a   1.000
_cell.length_b   1.000
_cell.length_c   1.000
_cell.angle_alpha   90.00
_cell.angle_beta   90.00
_cell.angle_gamma   90.00
#
_symmetry.space_group_name_H-M   'P 1'
#
loop_
_entity.id
_entity.type
_entity.pdbx_description
1 polymer ?
#
loop_
_entity_poly.entity_id
_entity_poly.type
_entity_poly.pdbx_seq_one_letter_code
_entity_poly.pdbx_strand_id
1 'polypeptide(L)' 'MVQKGDLVGVVGPNEAGKNSMFKAILGLLPYRGTVNLFRRKFPSGLASQSKYQV' A
#
# COMPACT_ATOMS: atom_id res chain seq x y z
N MET A 1 18.61 -6.20 1.46
CA MET A 1 17.40 -7.03 1.24
C MET A 1 16.52 -6.90 2.47
N VAL A 2 15.20 -6.86 2.33
CA VAL A 2 14.27 -6.90 3.46
C VAL A 2 13.81 -8.36 3.64
N GLN A 3 13.88 -8.86 4.86
CA GLN A 3 13.53 -10.24 5.21
C GLN A 3 12.21 -10.31 5.99
N LYS A 4 11.63 -11.52 6.04
CA LYS A 4 10.45 -11.78 6.86
C LYS A 4 10.83 -11.63 8.33
N GLY A 5 10.12 -10.76 9.04
CA GLY A 5 10.38 -10.47 10.46
C GLY A 5 11.12 -9.15 10.69
N ASP A 6 11.61 -8.51 9.64
CA ASP A 6 12.27 -7.20 9.77
C ASP A 6 11.26 -6.11 10.13
N LEU A 7 11.65 -5.25 11.07
CA LEU A 7 10.97 -3.98 11.31
C LEU A 7 11.47 -2.94 10.30
N VAL A 8 10.58 -2.49 9.42
CA VAL A 8 10.92 -1.55 8.35
C VAL A 8 10.17 -0.24 8.52
N GLY A 9 10.89 0.89 8.44
CA GLY A 9 10.32 2.23 8.46
C GLY A 9 10.45 2.92 7.09
N VAL A 10 9.44 3.71 6.71
CA VAL A 10 9.47 4.57 5.52
C VAL A 10 9.72 6.02 5.96
N VAL A 11 10.89 6.56 5.62
CA VAL A 11 11.36 7.89 6.04
C VAL A 11 11.52 8.86 4.86
N GLY A 12 11.57 10.16 5.15
CA GLY A 12 11.49 11.25 4.16
C GLY A 12 10.90 12.54 4.74
N PRO A 13 10.96 13.68 4.03
CA PRO A 13 10.42 14.94 4.50
C PRO A 13 8.88 14.93 4.58
N ASN A 14 8.32 15.97 5.21
CA ASN A 14 6.89 16.21 5.16
C ASN A 14 6.44 16.33 3.70
N GLU A 15 5.23 15.85 3.40
CA GLU A 15 4.62 15.90 2.06
C GLU A 15 5.34 15.12 0.96
N ALA A 16 6.35 14.30 1.30
CA ALA A 16 7.03 13.41 0.35
C ALA A 16 6.14 12.28 -0.22
N GLY A 17 4.84 12.31 0.05
CA GLY A 17 3.89 11.32 -0.47
C GLY A 17 3.80 10.02 0.33
N LYS A 18 4.43 9.90 1.50
CA LYS A 18 4.37 8.68 2.32
C LYS A 18 2.94 8.24 2.64
N ASN A 19 2.10 9.19 3.09
CA ASN A 19 0.70 8.88 3.42
C ASN A 19 -0.08 8.46 2.17
N SER A 20 0.15 9.13 1.04
CA SER A 20 -0.42 8.75 -0.26
C SER A 20 0.05 7.36 -0.71
N MET A 21 1.31 7.02 -0.49
CA MET A 21 1.87 5.69 -0.78
C MET A 21 1.19 4.61 0.06
N PHE A 22 1.03 4.82 1.37
CA PHE A 22 0.31 3.86 2.22
C PHE A 22 -1.16 3.71 1.80
N LYS A 23 -1.85 4.82 1.50
CA LYS A 23 -3.22 4.77 0.96
C LYS A 23 -3.30 3.99 -0.36
N ALA A 24 -2.32 4.16 -1.25
CA ALA A 24 -2.25 3.40 -2.50
C ALA A 24 -2.01 1.89 -2.27
N ILE A 25 -1.09 1.53 -1.37
CA ILE A 25 -0.81 0.13 -0.98
C ILE A 25 -2.07 -0.52 -0.39
N LEU A 26 -2.84 0.23 0.40
CA LEU A 26 -4.11 -0.21 0.98
C LEU A 26 -5.27 -0.18 -0.03
N GLY A 27 -5.03 0.19 -1.29
CA GLY A 27 -6.05 0.27 -2.34
C GLY A 27 -7.05 1.41 -2.19
N LEU A 28 -6.75 2.39 -1.31
CA LEU A 28 -7.58 3.58 -1.07
C LEU A 28 -7.34 4.69 -2.12
N LEU A 29 -6.19 4.65 -2.81
CA LEU A 29 -5.88 5.55 -3.92
C LEU A 29 -5.54 4.74 -5.18
N PRO A 30 -5.85 5.28 -6.39
CA PRO A 30 -5.44 4.66 -7.64
C PRO A 30 -3.90 4.65 -7.73
N TYR A 31 -3.36 3.56 -8.30
CA TYR A 31 -1.92 3.39 -8.49
C TYR A 31 -1.65 2.61 -9.78
N ARG A 32 -0.40 2.65 -10.27
CA ARG A 32 0.08 1.83 -11.39
C ARG A 32 1.05 0.77 -10.88
N GLY A 33 1.08 -0.40 -11.53
CA GLY A 33 1.93 -1.52 -11.15
C GLY A 33 1.18 -2.59 -10.36
N THR A 34 1.86 -3.29 -9.46
CA THR A 34 1.28 -4.41 -8.70
C THR A 34 1.69 -4.35 -7.23
N VAL A 35 0.72 -4.46 -6.34
CA VAL A 35 0.94 -4.64 -4.90
C VAL A 35 0.56 -6.08 -4.53
N ASN A 36 1.45 -6.76 -3.82
CA ASN A 36 1.22 -8.12 -3.31
C ASN A 36 1.18 -8.08 -1.78
N LEU A 37 -0.01 -8.29 -1.20
CA LEU A 37 -0.23 -8.37 0.25
C LEU A 37 -0.52 -9.82 0.63
N PHE A 38 0.19 -10.35 1.61
CA PHE A 38 0.04 -11.74 2.07
C PHE A 38 0.08 -12.77 0.91
N ARG A 39 0.99 -12.57 -0.06
CA ARG A 39 1.11 -13.39 -1.29
C ARG A 39 -0.11 -13.35 -2.23
N ARG A 40 -1.01 -12.39 -2.07
CA ARG A 40 -2.15 -12.17 -2.97
C ARG A 40 -1.99 -10.85 -3.70
N LYS A 41 -2.32 -10.82 -4.99
CA LYS A 41 -2.42 -9.56 -5.74
C LYS A 41 -3.52 -8.73 -5.11
N PHE A 42 -3.19 -7.52 -4.68
CA PHE A 42 -4.14 -6.61 -4.09
C PHE A 42 -4.75 -5.72 -5.18
N PRO A 43 -6.08 -5.67 -5.33
CA PRO A 43 -6.70 -4.93 -6.42
C PRO A 43 -6.46 -3.42 -6.27
N SER A 44 -6.21 -2.74 -7.39
CA SER A 44 -6.16 -1.27 -7.45
C SER A 44 -7.57 -0.69 -7.63
N GLY A 45 -7.91 0.38 -6.91
CA GLY A 45 -9.11 1.18 -7.17
C GLY A 45 -10.36 0.76 -6.37
N LEU A 46 -11.55 1.24 -6.81
CA LEU A 46 -12.82 1.14 -6.08
C LEU A 46 -13.20 -0.29 -5.63
N ALA A 47 -12.76 -1.32 -6.37
CA ALA A 47 -12.98 -2.72 -6.00
C ALA A 47 -12.31 -3.12 -4.67
N SER A 48 -11.24 -2.41 -4.26
CA SER A 48 -10.60 -2.59 -2.96
C SER A 48 -11.35 -1.85 -1.85
N GLN A 49 -11.85 -0.65 -2.13
CA GLN A 49 -12.57 0.17 -1.15
C GLN A 49 -13.87 -0.50 -0.68
N SER A 50 -14.65 -1.09 -1.59
CA SER A 50 -15.91 -1.76 -1.23
C SER A 50 -15.71 -3.05 -0.41
N LYS A 51 -14.54 -3.71 -0.51
CA LYS A 51 -14.26 -4.98 0.16
C LYS A 51 -13.62 -4.82 1.55
N TYR A 52 -13.03 -3.66 1.82
CA TYR A 52 -12.27 -3.38 3.03
C TYR A 52 -12.70 -2.09 3.75
N GLN A 53 -13.87 -1.55 3.40
CA GLN A 53 -14.57 -0.59 4.25
C GLN A 53 -15.12 -1.36 5.45
N VAL A 54 -14.40 -1.27 6.57
CA VAL A 54 -14.93 -1.52 7.91
C VAL A 54 -15.63 -0.28 8.42
#